data_AF-A0A9E5J500-F1
#
_entry.id   AF-A0A9E5J500-F1
#
_cell.length_a   1.000
_cell.length_b   1.000
_cell.length_c   1.000
_cell.angle_alpha   90.00
_cell.angle_beta   90.00
_cell.angle_gamma   90.00
#
_symmetry.space_group_name_H-M   'P 1'
#
loop_
_entity.id
_entity.type
_entity.pdbx_description
1 polymer ?
#
loop_
_entity_poly.entity_id
_entity_poly.type
_entity_poly.pdbx_seq_one_letter_code
_entity_poly.pdbx_strand_id
1 'polypeptide(L)'
;VNRWWWKCLAMFGPPDADSPNSVQGMRWGIKRISNDDLRQKFVDATVPQAKVLGVTLPDPDLKWNEERQHHDYGQIDWDEFWATVNGNGPCNKERLGARVKAWNDGQWVRDAAVAHANKQAHRQAQKNLKEAA
;
A
#
# COMPACT_ATOMS: atom_id res chain seq x y z
N VAL A 1 17.75 -6.72 0.57
CA VAL A 1 17.76 -5.62 1.56
C VAL A 1 18.10 -4.29 0.91
N ASN A 2 19.28 -4.15 0.28
CA ASN A 2 19.79 -2.88 -0.26
C ASN A 2 18.82 -2.08 -1.16
N ARG A 3 18.13 -2.75 -2.09
CA ARG A 3 17.21 -2.09 -3.03
C ARG A 3 15.87 -1.65 -2.43
N TRP A 4 15.50 -2.20 -1.29
CA TRP A 4 14.13 -2.13 -0.78
C TRP A 4 13.99 -1.40 0.55
N TRP A 5 15.07 -1.31 1.34
CA TRP A 5 15.03 -0.71 2.68
C TRP A 5 14.35 0.67 2.71
N TRP A 6 14.88 1.63 1.96
CA TRP A 6 14.35 2.99 1.90
C TRP A 6 12.91 3.06 1.36
N LYS A 7 12.60 2.23 0.36
CA LYS A 7 11.25 2.13 -0.22
C LYS A 7 10.26 1.61 0.83
N CYS A 8 10.66 0.64 1.66
CA CYS A 8 9.83 0.15 2.78
C CYS A 8 9.62 1.22 3.85
N LEU A 9 10.63 2.01 4.18
CA LEU A 9 10.50 3.13 5.13
C LEU A 9 9.55 4.23 4.60
N ALA A 10 9.58 4.50 3.29
CA ALA A 10 8.69 5.46 2.65
C ALA A 10 7.23 4.97 2.56
N MET A 11 6.94 3.67 2.74
CA MET A 11 5.56 3.15 2.72
C MET A 11 4.67 3.70 3.83
N PHE A 12 5.27 4.16 4.93
CA PHE A 12 4.54 4.80 6.04
C PHE A 12 4.04 6.21 5.68
N GLY A 13 4.39 6.72 4.50
CA GLY A 13 3.98 8.04 4.03
C GLY A 13 5.01 9.12 4.34
N PRO A 14 4.71 10.38 3.93
CA PRO A 14 5.61 11.52 4.13
C PRO A 14 5.80 11.83 5.63
N PRO A 15 6.79 12.67 5.98
CA PRO A 15 6.94 13.20 7.33
C PRO A 15 5.63 13.78 7.86
N ASP A 16 5.41 13.74 9.17
CA ASP A 16 4.16 14.23 9.76
C ASP A 16 3.90 15.72 9.46
N ALA A 17 4.98 16.51 9.32
CA ALA A 17 4.92 17.91 8.93
C ALA A 17 4.37 18.13 7.50
N ASP A 18 4.59 17.17 6.60
CA ASP A 18 4.21 17.23 5.18
C ASP A 18 3.00 16.34 4.88
N SER A 19 2.22 16.00 5.91
CA SER A 19 1.11 15.04 5.82
C SER A 19 -0.26 15.72 5.97
N PRO A 20 -0.84 16.29 4.90
CA PRO A 20 -2.02 17.16 4.98
C PRO A 20 -3.26 16.46 5.55
N ASN A 21 -3.38 15.14 5.36
CA ASN A 21 -4.52 14.35 5.82
C ASN A 21 -4.40 13.87 7.28
N SER A 22 -3.23 14.03 7.91
CA SER A 22 -2.95 13.42 9.21
C SER A 22 -3.79 14.02 10.33
N VAL A 23 -3.94 15.35 10.40
CA VAL A 23 -4.69 16.02 11.48
C VAL A 23 -6.15 15.56 11.51
N GLN A 24 -6.81 15.58 10.35
CA GLN A 24 -8.21 15.17 10.23
C GLN A 24 -8.37 13.65 10.46
N GLY A 25 -7.50 12.83 9.87
CA GLY A 25 -7.52 11.38 10.03
C GLY A 25 -7.31 10.94 11.48
N MET A 26 -6.44 11.62 12.23
CA MET A 26 -6.23 11.38 13.66
C MET A 26 -7.46 11.80 14.48
N ARG A 27 -8.04 12.98 14.19
CA ARG A 27 -9.24 13.47 14.90
C ARG A 27 -10.44 12.53 14.76
N TRP A 28 -10.59 11.88 13.60
CA TRP A 28 -11.67 10.93 13.35
C TRP A 28 -11.33 9.49 13.76
N GLY A 29 -10.13 9.24 14.30
CA GLY A 29 -9.68 7.90 14.70
C GLY A 29 -9.42 6.94 13.53
N ILE A 30 -9.35 7.44 12.30
CA ILE A 30 -8.96 6.67 11.11
C ILE A 30 -7.48 6.35 11.18
N LYS A 31 -6.66 7.35 11.50
CA LYS A 31 -5.24 7.20 11.82
C LYS A 31 -5.11 7.20 13.34
N ARG A 32 -4.38 6.22 13.90
CA ARG A 32 -4.18 6.12 15.37
C ARG A 32 -2.75 6.41 15.81
N ILE A 33 -1.80 6.25 14.89
CA ILE A 33 -0.36 6.43 15.10
C ILE A 33 0.14 7.24 13.90
N SER A 34 1.04 8.19 14.13
CA SER A 34 1.57 9.06 13.09
C SER A 34 2.43 8.30 12.06
N ASN A 35 2.77 8.94 10.94
CA ASN A 35 3.60 8.30 9.92
C ASN A 35 5.00 8.04 10.49
N ASP A 36 5.55 9.04 11.16
CA ASP A 36 6.92 8.98 11.71
C ASP A 36 7.00 8.01 12.89
N ASP A 37 5.98 7.97 13.75
CA ASP A 37 5.90 7.02 14.87
C ASP A 37 5.79 5.56 14.39
N LEU A 38 4.98 5.30 13.36
CA LEU A 38 4.89 3.95 12.78
C LEU A 38 6.20 3.55 12.10
N ARG A 39 6.83 4.48 11.39
CA ARG A 39 8.13 4.25 10.74
C ARG A 39 9.21 3.95 11.78
N GLN A 40 9.27 4.71 12.87
CA GLN A 40 10.22 4.49 13.97
C GLN A 40 10.05 3.09 14.57
N LYS A 41 8.80 2.72 14.92
CA LYS A 41 8.50 1.37 15.44
C LYS A 41 8.92 0.26 14.49
N PHE A 42 8.73 0.46 13.18
CA PHE A 42 9.18 -0.49 12.17
C PHE A 42 10.70 -0.64 12.16
N VAL A 43 11.45 0.46 12.19
CA VAL A 43 12.92 0.43 12.26
C VAL A 43 13.37 -0.36 13.49
N ASP A 44 12.88 0.00 14.67
CA ASP A 44 13.29 -0.64 15.93
C ASP A 44 12.97 -2.14 15.98
N ALA A 45 11.84 -2.55 15.41
CA ALA A 45 11.48 -3.96 15.31
C ALA A 45 12.32 -4.71 14.25
N THR A 46 12.74 -4.03 13.18
CA THR A 46 13.39 -4.66 12.03
C THR A 46 14.91 -4.79 12.18
N VAL A 47 15.57 -3.87 12.89
CA VAL A 47 17.03 -3.94 13.11
C VAL A 47 17.45 -5.25 13.80
N PRO A 48 16.79 -5.72 14.88
CA PRO A 48 17.09 -7.02 15.49
C PRO A 48 16.87 -8.19 14.52
N GLN A 49 15.83 -8.12 13.68
CA GLN A 49 15.56 -9.15 12.67
C GLN A 49 16.68 -9.22 11.63
N ALA A 50 17.19 -8.08 11.18
CA ALA A 50 18.33 -8.01 10.26
C ALA A 50 19.60 -8.66 10.88
N LYS A 51 19.84 -8.41 12.17
CA LYS A 51 20.93 -9.06 12.94
C LYS A 51 20.78 -10.58 12.99
N VAL A 52 19.57 -11.08 13.29
CA VAL A 52 19.28 -12.53 13.32
C VAL A 52 19.52 -13.18 11.94
N LEU A 53 19.14 -12.48 10.87
CA LEU A 53 19.31 -12.97 9.50
C LEU A 53 20.73 -12.78 8.95
N GLY A 54 21.63 -12.12 9.67
CA GLY A 54 23.00 -11.85 9.22
C GLY A 54 23.07 -10.90 8.01
N VAL A 55 22.08 -10.01 7.85
CA VAL A 55 22.03 -9.03 6.75
C VAL A 55 22.27 -7.62 7.26
N THR A 56 22.89 -6.78 6.42
CA THR A 56 23.10 -5.36 6.72
C THR A 56 21.99 -4.51 6.10
N LEU A 57 21.54 -3.49 6.83
CA LEU A 57 20.65 -2.46 6.31
C LEU A 57 21.49 -1.37 5.62
N PRO A 58 21.10 -0.88 4.43
CA PRO A 58 21.87 0.09 3.64
C PRO A 58 21.68 1.52 4.16
N ASP A 59 21.94 1.73 5.45
CA ASP A 59 21.79 3.01 6.13
C ASP A 59 23.03 3.28 7.00
N PRO A 60 23.96 4.15 6.55
CA PRO A 60 25.18 4.46 7.29
C PRO A 60 24.93 5.28 8.57
N ASP A 61 23.78 5.94 8.67
CA ASP A 61 23.39 6.74 9.84
C ASP A 61 22.65 5.90 10.88
N LEU A 62 22.36 4.63 10.57
CA LEU A 62 21.64 3.72 11.45
C LEU A 62 22.46 3.39 12.71
N LYS A 63 21.98 3.85 13.86
CA LYS A 63 22.61 3.59 15.15
C LYS A 63 21.61 3.58 16.29
N TRP A 64 21.89 2.77 17.31
CA TRP A 64 21.12 2.82 18.55
C TRP A 64 21.39 4.13 19.29
N ASN A 65 20.32 4.80 19.72
CA ASN A 65 20.37 6.02 20.51
C ASN A 65 19.90 5.72 21.94
N GLU A 66 20.83 5.73 22.89
CA GLU A 66 20.56 5.42 24.31
C GLU A 66 19.63 6.45 24.98
N GLU A 67 19.68 7.71 24.58
CA GLU A 67 18.82 8.75 25.18
C GLU A 67 17.36 8.60 24.74
N ARG A 68 17.15 8.28 23.46
CA ARG A 68 15.82 8.13 22.87
C ARG A 68 15.23 6.73 23.04
N GLN A 69 16.06 5.72 23.35
CA GLN A 69 15.68 4.30 23.34
C GLN A 69 15.10 3.86 21.98
N HIS A 70 15.69 4.38 20.91
CA HIS A 70 15.29 4.15 19.52
C HIS A 70 16.53 4.09 18.63
N HIS A 71 16.43 3.45 17.46
CA HIS A 71 17.42 3.59 16.41
C HIS A 71 17.22 4.92 15.67
N ASP A 72 18.26 5.74 15.63
CA ASP A 72 18.36 6.82 14.65
C ASP A 72 18.58 6.17 13.27
N TYR A 73 17.97 6.74 12.22
CA TYR A 73 18.09 6.29 10.84
C TYR A 73 18.26 7.50 9.92
N GLY A 74 18.86 7.27 8.75
CA GLY A 74 19.17 8.32 7.79
C GLY A 74 17.94 8.93 7.12
N GLN A 75 18.18 10.04 6.40
CA GLN A 75 17.13 10.75 5.69
C GLN A 75 16.63 9.94 4.48
N ILE A 76 15.31 9.82 4.36
CA ILE A 76 14.67 9.24 3.18
C ILE A 76 14.73 10.24 2.02
N ASP A 77 15.00 9.73 0.82
CA ASP A 77 14.85 10.48 -0.43
C ASP A 77 13.36 10.72 -0.72
N TRP A 78 12.86 11.88 -0.28
CA TRP A 78 11.47 12.27 -0.48
C TRP A 78 11.18 12.69 -1.93
N ASP A 79 12.19 13.06 -2.71
CA ASP A 79 12.02 13.38 -4.13
C ASP A 79 11.74 12.09 -4.92
N GLU A 80 12.48 11.00 -4.65
CA GLU A 80 12.20 9.67 -5.20
C GLU A 80 10.79 9.19 -4.81
N PHE A 81 10.39 9.40 -3.55
CA PHE A 81 9.06 9.07 -3.04
C PHE A 81 7.97 9.77 -3.85
N TRP A 82 8.03 11.11 -3.96
CA TRP A 82 7.01 11.88 -4.68
C TRP A 82 7.02 11.61 -6.18
N ALA A 83 8.20 11.42 -6.79
CA ALA A 83 8.28 10.99 -8.19
C ALA A 83 7.53 9.66 -8.40
N THR A 84 7.71 8.69 -7.50
CA THR A 84 7.03 7.40 -7.56
C THR A 84 5.52 7.53 -7.35
N VAL A 85 5.07 8.30 -6.36
CA VAL A 85 3.64 8.56 -6.08
C VAL A 85 2.97 9.21 -7.29
N ASN A 86 3.66 10.15 -7.95
CA ASN A 86 3.16 10.87 -9.12
C ASN A 86 3.24 10.06 -10.42
N GLY A 87 3.56 8.76 -10.38
CA GLY A 87 3.54 7.89 -11.55
C GLY A 87 4.85 7.81 -12.34
N ASN A 88 5.93 8.43 -11.85
CA ASN A 88 7.24 8.45 -12.50
C ASN A 88 8.25 7.48 -11.86
N GLY A 89 7.78 6.51 -11.08
CA GLY A 89 8.62 5.45 -10.54
C GLY A 89 8.87 4.31 -11.53
N PRO A 90 9.72 3.34 -11.15
CA PRO A 90 10.32 2.38 -12.07
C PRO A 90 9.34 1.36 -12.67
N CYS A 91 8.14 1.21 -12.11
CA CYS A 91 7.15 0.25 -12.61
C CYS A 91 5.74 0.84 -12.75
N ASN A 92 5.55 2.15 -12.57
CA ASN A 92 4.20 2.72 -12.50
C ASN A 92 3.42 2.49 -13.80
N LYS A 93 4.07 2.71 -14.96
CA LYS A 93 3.47 2.51 -16.29
C LYS A 93 3.13 1.04 -16.53
N GLU A 94 4.04 0.13 -16.20
CA GLU A 94 3.86 -1.32 -16.37
C GLU A 94 2.75 -1.86 -15.46
N ARG A 95 2.69 -1.39 -14.21
CA ARG A 95 1.65 -1.80 -13.23
C ARG A 95 0.27 -1.36 -13.68
N LEU A 96 0.10 -0.09 -14.04
CA LEU A 96 -1.17 0.41 -14.55
C LEU A 96 -1.52 -0.23 -15.90
N GLY A 97 -0.56 -0.34 -16.81
CA GLY A 97 -0.75 -0.98 -18.11
C GLY A 97 -1.22 -2.43 -17.99
N ALA A 98 -0.62 -3.22 -17.10
CA ALA A 98 -1.04 -4.59 -16.85
C ALA A 98 -2.48 -4.68 -16.31
N ARG A 99 -2.89 -3.75 -15.43
CA ARG A 99 -4.26 -3.69 -14.89
C ARG A 99 -5.28 -3.22 -15.92
N VAL A 100 -4.96 -2.18 -16.68
CA VAL A 100 -5.81 -1.68 -17.78
C VAL A 100 -5.99 -2.76 -18.84
N LYS A 101 -4.92 -3.45 -19.23
CA LYS A 101 -5.00 -4.56 -20.19
C LYS A 101 -5.89 -5.69 -19.66
N ALA A 102 -5.65 -6.16 -18.43
CA ALA A 102 -6.47 -7.22 -17.84
C ALA A 102 -7.95 -6.80 -17.72
N TRP A 103 -8.21 -5.54 -17.41
CA TRP A 103 -9.57 -4.99 -17.39
C TRP A 103 -10.20 -5.01 -18.78
N ASN A 104 -9.55 -4.44 -19.78
CA ASN A 104 -10.09 -4.34 -21.13
C ASN A 104 -10.29 -5.71 -21.78
N ASP A 105 -9.27 -6.57 -21.72
CA ASP A 105 -9.32 -7.91 -22.32
C ASP A 105 -10.34 -8.81 -21.59
N GLY A 106 -10.56 -8.57 -20.30
CA GLY A 106 -11.56 -9.28 -19.50
C GLY A 106 -13.00 -8.76 -19.67
N GLN A 107 -13.24 -7.75 -20.52
CA GLN A 107 -14.57 -7.15 -20.70
C GLN A 107 -15.61 -8.18 -21.09
N TRP A 108 -15.31 -9.03 -22.07
CA TRP A 108 -16.26 -10.05 -22.54
C TRP A 108 -16.65 -11.05 -21.44
N VAL A 109 -15.74 -11.35 -20.51
CA VAL A 109 -16.03 -12.24 -19.37
C VAL A 109 -17.03 -11.59 -18.43
N ARG A 110 -16.83 -10.30 -18.14
CA ARG A 110 -17.76 -9.53 -17.30
C ARG A 110 -19.14 -9.42 -17.96
N ASP A 111 -19.17 -9.16 -19.26
CA ASP A 111 -20.43 -9.07 -20.02
C ASP A 111 -21.15 -10.41 -20.07
N ALA A 112 -20.42 -11.51 -20.30
CA ALA A 112 -20.97 -12.86 -20.29
C ALA A 112 -21.54 -13.23 -18.91
N ALA A 113 -20.85 -12.88 -17.82
CA ALA A 113 -21.32 -13.11 -16.46
C ALA A 113 -22.63 -12.36 -16.18
N VAL A 114 -22.71 -11.08 -16.56
CA VAL A 114 -23.92 -10.26 -16.42
C VAL A 114 -25.07 -10.83 -17.25
N ALA A 115 -24.83 -11.15 -18.52
CA ALA A 115 -25.84 -11.73 -19.40
C ALA A 115 -26.36 -13.08 -18.88
N HIS A 116 -25.47 -13.93 -18.36
CA HIS A 116 -25.85 -15.20 -17.75
C HIS A 116 -26.72 -14.99 -16.50
N ALA A 117 -26.31 -14.11 -15.60
CA ALA A 117 -27.05 -13.78 -14.39
C ALA A 117 -28.46 -13.26 -14.71
N ASN A 118 -28.58 -12.35 -15.68
CA ASN A 118 -29.87 -11.82 -16.12
C ASN A 118 -30.79 -12.91 -16.67
N LYS A 119 -30.23 -13.85 -17.46
CA LYS A 119 -31.00 -14.99 -17.99
C LYS A 119 -31.49 -15.91 -16.87
N GLN A 120 -30.68 -16.18 -15.86
CA GLN A 120 -31.09 -16.99 -14.71
C GLN A 120 -32.17 -16.29 -13.89
N ALA A 121 -32.01 -15.00 -13.62
CA ALA A 121 -33.01 -14.19 -12.91
C ALA A 121 -34.36 -14.20 -13.65
N HIS A 122 -34.35 -14.02 -14.97
CA HIS A 122 -35.57 -14.06 -15.77
C HIS A 122 -36.26 -15.44 -15.74
N ARG A 123 -35.49 -16.52 -15.86
CA ARG A 123 -36.02 -17.89 -15.75
C ARG A 123 -36.64 -18.15 -14.37
N GLN A 124 -36.00 -17.69 -13.30
CA GLN A 124 -36.53 -17.81 -11.96
C GLN A 124 -37.83 -17.02 -11.79
N ALA A 125 -37.88 -15.77 -12.29
CA ALA A 125 -39.09 -14.95 -12.25
C ALA A 125 -40.25 -15.62 -13.02
N GLN A 126 -39.98 -16.18 -14.21
CA GLN A 126 -40.98 -16.93 -14.98
C GLN A 126 -41.47 -18.18 -14.25
N LYS A 127 -40.57 -18.91 -13.57
CA LYS A 127 -40.93 -20.09 -12.77
C LYS A 127 -41.85 -19.68 -11.62
N ASN A 128 -41.49 -18.65 -10.87
CA ASN A 128 -42.30 -18.13 -9.76
C ASN A 128 -43.70 -17.68 -10.23
N LEU A 129 -43.79 -16.99 -11.38
CA LEU A 129 -45.07 -16.58 -11.95
C LEU A 129 -45.96 -17.77 -12.33
N LYS A 130 -45.38 -18.85 -12.84
CA LYS A 130 -46.12 -20.08 -13.15
C LYS A 130 -46.57 -20.84 -11.91
N GLU A 131 -45.81 -20.78 -10.82
CA GLU A 131 -46.17 -21.42 -9.54
C GLU A 131 -47.24 -20.63 -8.77
N ALA A 132 -47.37 -19.33 -9.02
CA ALA A 132 -48.35 -18.45 -8.37
C ALA A 132 -49.70 -18.37 -9.10
N ALA A 133 -49.80 -18.90 -10.32
CA ALA A 133 -51.00 -18.94 -11.16
C ALA A 133 -51.68 -20.31 -11.08
#